data_AF-A0A7K3S9F7-F1
#
_entry.id   AF-A0A7K3S9F7-F1
#
_cell.length_a   1.000
_cell.length_b   1.000
_cell.length_c   1.000
_cell.angle_alpha   90.00
_cell.angle_beta   90.00
_cell.angle_gamma   90.00
#
_symmetry.space_group_name_H-M   'P 1'
#
loop_
_entity.id
_entity.type
_entity.pdbx_description
1 polymer ?
#
loop_
_entity_poly.entity_id
_entity_poly.type
_entity_poly.pdbx_seq_one_letter_code
_entity_poly.pdbx_strand_id
1 'polypeptide(L)' 'RPALRAGGRARWTVAGADLQLRLDRDGRWWPYCKERGRWVPAGPADDDPAGALAGAEEGGAADGMSGAGAAI' A
#
# COMPACT_ATOMS: atom_id res chain seq x y z
N ARG A 1 -17.93 -1.84 -1.04
CA ARG A 1 -16.96 -1.54 0.04
C ARG A 1 -15.93 -2.67 0.03
N PRO A 2 -14.71 -2.45 -0.44
CA PRO A 2 -13.68 -3.49 -0.48
C PRO A 2 -13.44 -4.03 0.94
N ALA A 3 -13.42 -5.35 1.08
CA ALA A 3 -13.22 -6.00 2.37
C ALA A 3 -11.72 -6.05 2.68
N LEU A 4 -11.23 -5.09 3.45
CA LEU A 4 -9.87 -5.12 3.99
C LEU A 4 -9.79 -6.20 5.06
N ARG A 5 -8.95 -7.21 4.83
CA ARG A 5 -8.59 -8.20 5.86
C ARG A 5 -7.36 -7.67 6.57
N ALA A 6 -7.57 -7.06 7.74
CA ALA A 6 -6.50 -6.69 8.66
C ALA A 6 -5.90 -7.97 9.25
N GLY A 7 -4.81 -8.47 8.67
CA GLY A 7 -4.11 -9.67 9.13
C GLY A 7 -3.24 -9.45 10.38
N GLY A 8 -3.22 -8.22 10.91
CA GLY A 8 -2.47 -7.78 12.08
C GLY A 8 -2.43 -6.26 12.18
N ARG A 9 -1.73 -5.72 13.18
CA ARG A 9 -1.57 -4.27 13.37
C ARG A 9 -0.80 -3.57 12.24
N ALA A 10 0.10 -4.29 11.55
CA ALA A 10 1.05 -3.68 10.62
C ALA A 10 0.92 -4.09 9.14
N ARG A 11 -0.02 -4.99 8.80
CA ARG A 11 -0.20 -5.45 7.40
C ARG A 11 -1.65 -5.73 7.09
N TRP A 12 -2.18 -5.00 6.12
CA TRP A 12 -3.56 -5.14 5.66
C TRP A 12 -3.53 -5.59 4.21
N THR A 13 -4.30 -6.61 3.86
CA THR A 13 -4.42 -7.07 2.47
C THR A 13 -5.87 -6.88 2.04
N VAL A 14 -6.07 -6.26 0.88
CA VAL A 14 -7.42 -6.07 0.33
C VAL A 14 -7.86 -7.43 -0.22
N ALA A 15 -8.92 -8.01 0.35
CA ALA A 15 -9.44 -9.27 -0.17
C ALA A 15 -10.17 -9.02 -1.49
N GLY A 16 -9.72 -9.68 -2.56
CA GLY A 16 -10.29 -9.53 -3.90
C GLY A 16 -9.67 -8.41 -4.73
N ALA A 17 -8.64 -7.73 -4.22
CA ALA A 17 -7.78 -6.86 -5.01
C ALA A 17 -6.32 -7.25 -4.80
N ASP A 18 -5.50 -7.11 -5.83
CA ASP A 18 -4.06 -7.29 -5.77
C ASP A 18 -3.39 -6.10 -5.06
N LEU A 19 -3.88 -5.73 -3.86
CA LEU A 19 -3.47 -4.55 -3.11
C LEU A 19 -3.19 -4.87 -1.63
N GLN A 20 -2.08 -4.34 -1.12
CA GLN A 20 -1.56 -4.58 0.21
C GLN A 20 -1.07 -3.27 0.83
N LEU A 21 -1.47 -3.02 2.08
CA LEU A 21 -1.02 -1.89 2.89
C LEU A 21 -0.04 -2.40 3.95
N ARG A 22 1.09 -1.70 4.10
CA ARG A 22 2.14 -2.01 5.08
C ARG A 22 2.37 -0.82 5.99
N LEU A 23 2.29 -1.03 7.29
CA LEU A 23 2.57 0.00 8.30
C LEU A 23 4.07 0.05 8.56
N ASP A 24 4.66 1.23 8.41
CA ASP A 24 6.05 1.48 8.80
C ASP A 24 6.16 1.77 10.32
N ARG A 25 7.39 1.83 10.85
CA ARG A 25 7.62 2.15 12.26
C ARG A 25 7.10 3.53 12.64
N ASP A 26 7.07 4.44 11.66
CA ASP A 26 6.57 5.81 11.82
C ASP A 26 5.04 5.89 11.88
N GLY A 27 4.33 4.76 11.71
CA GLY A 27 2.86 4.73 11.72
C GLY A 27 2.23 5.06 10.35
N ARG A 28 3.05 5.13 9.30
CA ARG A 28 2.61 5.41 7.93
C ARG A 28 2.26 4.15 7.17
N TRP A 29 1.14 4.17 6.47
CA TRP A 29 0.69 3.10 5.60
C TRP A 29 1.20 3.29 4.18
N TRP A 30 2.02 2.35 3.74
CA TRP A 30 2.50 2.25 2.37
C TRP A 30 1.60 1.33 1.55
N PRO A 31 1.00 1.83 0.46
CA PRO A 31 0.22 1.01 -0.44
C PRO A 31 1.11 0.31 -1.47
N TYR A 32 0.87 -0.98 -1.66
CA TYR A 32 1.53 -1.82 -2.64
C TYR A 32 0.49 -2.52 -3.50
N CYS A 33 0.62 -2.43 -4.82
CA CYS A 33 -0.17 -3.26 -5.74
C CYS A 33 0.71 -4.40 -6.28
N LYS A 34 0.09 -5.54 -6.63
CA LYS A 34 0.79 -6.67 -7.23
C LYS A 34 0.65 -6.60 -8.74
N GLU A 35 1.66 -6.04 -9.38
CA GLU A 35 1.79 -6.03 -10.84
C GLU A 35 2.68 -7.17 -11.31
N ARG A 36 2.20 -7.99 -12.24
CA ARG A 36 2.97 -9.09 -12.87
C ARG A 36 3.64 -10.04 -11.86
N GLY A 37 3.01 -10.25 -10.70
CA GLY A 37 3.56 -11.10 -9.63
C GLY A 37 4.53 -10.40 -8.67
N ARG A 38 4.84 -9.12 -8.89
CA ARG A 38 5.71 -8.31 -8.03
C ARG A 38 4.90 -7.25 -7.30
N TRP A 39 5.15 -7.09 -6.01
CA TRP A 39 4.60 -5.97 -5.24
C TRP A 39 5.38 -4.71 -5.57
N VAL A 40 4.70 -3.71 -6.12
CA VAL A 40 5.25 -2.39 -6.43
C VAL A 40 4.53 -1.36 -5.56
N PRO A 41 5.24 -0.33 -5.07
CA PRO A 41 4.60 0.77 -4.36
C PRO A 41 3.65 1.47 -5.34
N ALA A 42 2.39 1.60 -4.95
CA ALA A 42 1.34 2.12 -5.82
C ALA A 42 1.10 3.62 -5.62
N GLY A 43 1.64 4.21 -4.55
CA GLY A 43 1.41 5.61 -4.21
C GLY A 43 2.14 6.06 -2.95
N PRO A 44 1.91 7.32 -2.54
CA PRO A 44 2.50 7.88 -1.34
C PRO A 44 2.01 7.16 -0.08
N ALA A 45 2.86 7.16 0.95
CA ALA A 45 2.47 6.70 2.27
C ALA A 45 1.55 7.72 2.95
N ASP A 46 0.52 7.23 3.63
CA ASP A 46 -0.42 8.06 4.37
C ASP A 46 -0.62 7.52 5.78
N ASP A 47 -0.93 8.38 6.73
CA ASP A 47 -1.27 7.98 8.10
C ASP A 47 -2.66 7.32 8.15
N ASP A 48 -3.55 7.66 7.20
CA ASP A 48 -4.84 7.00 7.03
C ASP A 48 -4.79 5.86 6.00
N PRO A 49 -5.24 4.64 6.35
CA PRO A 49 -5.20 3.51 5.44
C PRO A 49 -6.11 3.67 4.21
N ALA A 50 -7.21 4.44 4.30
CA ALA A 50 -8.06 4.72 3.15
C ALA A 50 -7.45 5.81 2.26
N GLY A 51 -6.78 6.80 2.84
CA GLY A 51 -5.96 7.79 2.12
C GLY A 51 -4.83 7.14 1.33
N ALA A 52 -4.06 6.25 1.96
CA ALA A 52 -3.02 5.47 1.30
C ALA A 52 -3.58 4.61 0.15
N LEU A 53 -4.76 4.02 0.34
CA LEU A 53 -5.44 3.25 -0.71
C LEU A 53 -5.85 4.14 -1.90
N ALA A 54 -6.50 5.28 -1.62
CA ALA A 54 -6.93 6.21 -2.66
C ALA A 54 -5.74 6.80 -3.43
N GLY A 55 -4.65 7.12 -2.73
CA GLY A 55 -3.41 7.57 -3.33
C GLY A 55 -2.75 6.52 -4.22
N ALA A 56 -3.01 5.22 -4.00
CA ALA A 56 -2.58 4.16 -4.89
C ALA A 56 -3.46 3.96 -6.13
N GLU A 57 -4.77 4.16 -5.99
CA GLU A 57 -5.69 4.17 -7.13
C GLU A 57 -5.41 5.37 -8.06
N GLU A 58 -5.02 6.52 -7.47
CA GLU A 58 -4.66 7.74 -8.20
C GLU A 58 -3.19 7.72 -8.72
N GLY A 59 -2.27 7.17 -7.93
CA GLY A 59 -0.82 7.16 -8.16
C GLY A 59 -0.35 6.30 -9.32
N GLY A 60 -1.19 5.38 -9.82
CA GLY A 60 -0.95 4.66 -11.07
C GLY A 60 -0.77 5.57 -12.30
N ALA A 61 -1.09 6.86 -12.19
CA ALA A 61 -0.91 7.86 -13.25
C ALA A 61 0.37 8.72 -13.12
N ALA A 62 1.09 8.69 -11.99
CA ALA A 62 2.23 9.58 -11.75
C ALA A 62 3.50 8.78 -11.37
N ASP A 63 4.15 8.23 -12.39
CA ASP A 63 5.42 7.52 -12.29
C ASP A 63 6.56 8.46 -11.83
N GLY A 64 7.23 8.06 -10.75
CA GLY A 64 8.60 8.49 -10.42
C GLY A 64 8.77 9.25 -9.10
N MET A 65 9.11 8.56 -8.00
CA MET A 65 10.35 8.85 -7.25
C MET A 65 10.74 7.80 -6.18
N SER A 66 12.07 7.71 -6.05
CA SER A 66 13.01 7.04 -5.15
C SER A 66 12.76 7.10 -3.62
N GLY A 67 13.15 6.01 -2.94
CA GLY A 67 13.32 5.90 -1.47
C GLY A 67 12.91 4.51 -0.96
N ALA A 68 13.80 3.51 -1.01
CA ALA A 68 14.61 3.09 0.13
C ALA A 68 13.79 2.57 1.34
N GLY A 69 13.89 1.26 1.61
CA GLY A 69 13.59 0.67 2.91
C GLY A 69 12.51 -0.41 2.93
N ALA A 70 12.59 -1.26 3.96
CA ALA A 70 11.66 -2.32 4.37
C ALA A 70 11.76 -3.66 3.60
N ALA A 71 12.71 -4.54 3.94
CA ALA A 71 12.75 -5.38 5.15
C ALA A 71 11.63 -6.45 5.19
N ILE A 72 12.12 -7.70 5.24
CA ILE A 72 11.56 -8.98 5.71
C ILE A 72 10.10 -9.06 6.17
#